data_AF-A0A6H5I778-F1
#
_entry.id   AF-A0A6H5I778-F1
#
_cell.length_a   1.000
_cell.length_b   1.000
_cell.length_c   1.000
_cell.angle_alpha   90.00
_cell.angle_beta   90.00
_cell.angle_gamma   90.00
#
_symmetry.space_group_name_H-M   'P 1'
#
loop_
_entity.id
_entity.type
_entity.pdbx_description
1 polymer ?
#
loop_
_entity_poly.entity_id
_entity_poly.type
_entity_poly.pdbx_seq_one_letter_code
_entity_poly.pdbx_strand_id
1 'polypeptide(L)'
;MKLSETQDIFGHAGFCISIEQSKLLQNSLIVLQKENHFQKCFYWGKIYGIQQDYHIAYGHKKECLESRKYFYSFDCLNWLLMPMITRSHILLAPLAIFDFQGDPSVVTNVYDTNPPYFMDKEMEPLNKDSTKTYLKEEDRLAATIYSIATNAAIIPRGAWIKLDDGRIIENMNFEGLDLKDAQKSKWNANLLTRTNFNCTYDFLDTIDECVPPECWNLQIVQAGRLALLHNLCWPGMTFFHKINTPHHGYLYVGNGKRNLDVPFML
;
A
#
# COMPACT_ATOMS: atom_id res chain seq x y z
N MET A 1 3.37 -9.08 14.56
CA MET A 1 3.27 -7.89 15.43
C MET A 1 1.96 -7.99 16.21
N LYS A 2 1.94 -7.64 17.51
CA LYS A 2 0.66 -7.58 18.24
C LYS A 2 -0.10 -6.35 17.76
N LEU A 3 -1.24 -6.54 17.11
CA LEU A 3 -2.10 -5.46 16.58
C LEU A 3 -2.42 -4.37 17.62
N SER A 4 -2.45 -4.72 18.91
CA SER A 4 -2.66 -3.78 20.01
C SER A 4 -1.55 -2.72 20.13
N GLU A 5 -0.29 -3.09 19.92
CA GLU A 5 0.82 -2.12 19.98
C GLU A 5 0.80 -1.17 18.77
N THR A 6 0.25 -1.63 17.66
CA THR A 6 0.13 -0.86 16.42
C THR A 6 -0.98 0.18 16.51
N GLN A 7 -2.02 -0.06 17.32
CA GLN A 7 -3.11 0.88 17.54
C GLN A 7 -2.64 2.19 18.16
N ASP A 8 -1.81 2.13 19.21
CA ASP A 8 -1.26 3.32 19.86
C ASP A 8 -0.34 4.12 18.92
N ILE A 9 0.40 3.41 18.06
CA ILE A 9 1.28 4.00 17.06
C ILE A 9 0.46 4.79 16.03
N PHE A 10 -0.58 4.17 15.47
CA PHE A 10 -1.44 4.82 14.49
C PHE A 10 -2.34 5.91 15.09
N GLY A 11 -2.55 5.90 16.42
CA GLY A 11 -3.16 7.02 17.14
C GLY A 11 -2.38 8.33 16.96
N HIS A 12 -1.04 8.29 16.90
CA HIS A 12 -0.22 9.48 16.60
C HIS A 12 -0.40 9.99 15.16
N ALA A 13 -0.80 9.11 14.24
CA ALA A 13 -1.12 9.44 12.86
C ALA A 13 -2.59 9.88 12.67
N GLY A 14 -3.38 9.96 13.75
CA GLY A 14 -4.79 10.34 13.71
C GLY A 14 -5.75 9.20 13.36
N PHE A 15 -5.28 7.95 13.33
CA PHE A 15 -6.12 6.79 13.06
C PHE A 15 -6.41 6.01 14.35
N CYS A 16 -7.69 5.94 14.69
CA CYS A 16 -8.17 5.20 15.87
C CYS A 16 -9.08 4.07 15.41
N ILE A 17 -8.70 2.83 15.74
CA ILE A 17 -9.57 1.64 15.61
C ILE A 17 -10.13 1.34 17.01
N SER A 18 -11.37 0.89 17.11
CA SER A 18 -11.91 0.50 18.42
C SER A 18 -11.19 -0.73 18.97
N ILE A 19 -11.12 -0.87 20.30
CA ILE A 19 -10.45 -2.03 20.93
C ILE A 19 -11.15 -3.33 20.51
N GLU A 20 -12.48 -3.31 20.40
CA GLU A 20 -13.27 -4.46 19.95
C GLU A 20 -12.93 -4.86 18.51
N GLN A 21 -12.91 -3.89 17.58
CA GLN A 21 -12.54 -4.13 16.19
C GLN A 21 -11.09 -4.63 16.07
N SER A 22 -10.18 -4.06 16.87
CA SER A 22 -8.77 -4.48 16.92
C SER A 22 -8.62 -5.95 17.34
N LYS A 23 -9.36 -6.38 18.37
CA LYS A 23 -9.36 -7.78 18.81
C LYS A 23 -10.02 -8.72 17.81
N LEU A 24 -11.11 -8.28 17.19
CA LEU A 24 -11.81 -9.02 16.16
C LEU A 24 -10.90 -9.24 14.92
N LEU A 25 -10.25 -8.18 14.43
CA LEU A 25 -9.26 -8.24 13.35
C LEU A 25 -8.09 -9.16 13.71
N GLN A 26 -7.56 -9.06 14.93
CA GLN A 26 -6.47 -9.93 15.37
C GLN A 26 -6.86 -11.41 15.29
N ASN A 27 -8.06 -11.76 15.74
CA ASN A 27 -8.54 -13.14 15.72
C ASN A 27 -8.81 -13.61 14.28
N SER A 28 -9.48 -12.79 13.46
CA SER A 28 -9.84 -13.17 12.09
C SER A 28 -8.61 -13.34 11.20
N LEU A 29 -7.56 -12.52 11.37
CA LEU A 29 -6.30 -12.67 10.65
C LEU A 29 -5.54 -13.93 11.03
N ILE A 30 -5.61 -14.38 12.29
CA ILE A 30 -5.01 -15.66 12.72
C ILE A 30 -5.74 -16.84 12.06
N VAL A 31 -7.06 -16.77 11.94
CA VAL A 31 -7.87 -17.77 11.22
C VAL A 31 -7.47 -17.79 9.75
N LEU A 32 -7.47 -16.62 9.09
CA LEU A 32 -7.10 -16.47 7.68
C LEU A 32 -5.68 -17.01 7.39
N GLN A 33 -4.74 -16.77 8.31
CA GLN A 33 -3.37 -17.27 8.22
C GLN A 33 -3.32 -18.80 8.22
N LYS A 34 -4.07 -19.44 9.12
CA LYS A 34 -4.12 -20.90 9.26
C LYS A 34 -4.78 -21.55 8.04
N GLU A 35 -5.93 -21.03 7.60
CA GLU A 35 -6.70 -21.59 6.48
C GLU A 35 -5.92 -21.59 5.16
N ASN A 36 -5.14 -20.54 4.90
CA ASN A 36 -4.39 -20.40 3.65
C ASN A 36 -2.94 -20.88 3.75
N HIS A 37 -2.52 -21.38 4.92
CA HIS A 37 -1.13 -21.77 5.22
C HIS A 37 -0.11 -20.66 4.90
N PHE A 38 -0.41 -19.42 5.31
CA PHE A 38 0.50 -18.30 5.17
C PHE A 38 1.55 -18.29 6.28
N GLN A 39 2.78 -17.87 5.95
CA GLN A 39 3.83 -17.67 6.96
C GLN A 39 3.49 -16.45 7.83
N LYS A 40 2.97 -15.39 7.22
CA LYS A 40 2.47 -14.19 7.90
C LYS A 40 1.27 -13.61 7.17
N CYS A 41 0.37 -13.03 7.96
CA CYS A 41 -0.76 -12.24 7.51
C CYS A 41 -0.69 -10.85 8.13
N PHE A 42 -1.06 -9.85 7.34
CA PHE A 42 -1.04 -8.45 7.72
C PHE A 42 -2.37 -7.79 7.36
N TYR A 43 -2.79 -6.89 8.23
CA TYR A 43 -3.86 -5.95 7.89
C TYR A 43 -3.26 -4.86 7.01
N TRP A 44 -3.80 -4.69 5.80
CA TRP A 44 -3.32 -3.70 4.85
C TRP A 44 -3.87 -2.30 5.17
N GLY A 45 -5.17 -2.25 5.48
CA GLY A 45 -5.86 -0.98 5.55
C GLY A 45 -7.36 -1.06 5.35
N LYS A 46 -7.95 0.13 5.28
CA LYS A 46 -9.38 0.38 5.08
C LYS A 46 -9.57 1.33 3.90
N ILE A 47 -10.47 0.99 2.99
CA ILE A 47 -10.92 1.87 1.90
C ILE A 47 -12.35 2.29 2.18
N TYR A 48 -12.61 3.59 2.21
CA TYR A 48 -13.93 4.14 2.47
C TYR A 48 -14.86 3.92 1.28
N GLY A 49 -16.07 3.45 1.58
CA GLY A 49 -17.16 3.38 0.62
C GLY A 49 -18.37 4.20 1.09
N ILE A 50 -19.30 4.46 0.18
CA ILE A 50 -20.51 5.25 0.46
C ILE A 50 -21.46 4.46 1.37
N GLN A 51 -21.70 3.20 1.05
CA GLN A 51 -22.61 2.33 1.80
C GLN A 51 -21.86 1.53 2.87
N GLN A 52 -20.72 0.95 2.50
CA GLN A 52 -19.90 0.11 3.37
C GLN A 52 -18.43 0.30 3.06
N ASP A 53 -17.61 0.19 4.10
CA ASP A 53 -16.16 0.30 3.97
C ASP A 53 -15.53 -1.06 3.71
N TYR A 54 -14.49 -1.06 2.88
CA TYR A 54 -13.70 -2.25 2.60
C TYR A 54 -12.53 -2.35 3.57
N HIS A 55 -12.44 -3.45 4.29
CA HIS A 55 -11.27 -3.84 5.07
C HIS A 55 -10.41 -4.78 4.27
N ILE A 56 -9.09 -4.55 4.24
CA ILE A 56 -8.17 -5.30 3.38
C ILE A 56 -7.10 -5.98 4.23
N ALA A 57 -6.85 -7.23 3.92
CA ALA A 57 -5.77 -8.01 4.47
C ALA A 57 -4.94 -8.64 3.35
N TYR A 58 -3.67 -8.90 3.61
CA TYR A 58 -2.85 -9.71 2.71
C TYR A 58 -2.02 -10.72 3.49
N GLY A 59 -1.70 -11.82 2.82
CA GLY A 59 -0.84 -12.88 3.33
C GLY A 59 0.12 -13.35 2.27
N HIS A 60 1.27 -13.86 2.71
CA HIS A 60 2.26 -14.47 1.82
C HIS A 60 2.80 -15.78 2.42
N LYS A 61 3.27 -16.67 1.56
CA LYS A 61 3.70 -18.02 1.98
C LYS A 61 5.19 -18.11 2.29
N LYS A 62 6.04 -17.79 1.33
CA LYS A 62 7.51 -17.90 1.47
C LYS A 62 8.21 -16.62 1.05
N GLU A 63 7.77 -16.03 -0.05
CA GLU A 63 8.36 -14.82 -0.59
C GLU A 63 7.54 -13.60 -0.24
N CYS A 64 8.22 -12.52 0.10
CA CYS A 64 7.59 -11.30 0.58
C CYS A 64 6.87 -10.52 -0.53
N LEU A 65 7.26 -10.67 -1.80
CA LEU A 65 6.74 -9.88 -2.92
C LEU A 65 5.84 -10.69 -3.87
N GLU A 66 6.32 -11.78 -4.46
CA GLU A 66 5.59 -12.48 -5.53
C GLU A 66 4.39 -13.30 -5.05
N SER A 67 4.38 -13.74 -3.79
CA SER A 67 3.37 -14.68 -3.28
C SER A 67 2.24 -14.04 -2.47
N ARG A 68 2.00 -12.73 -2.62
CA ARG A 68 0.94 -12.01 -1.88
C ARG A 68 -0.44 -12.33 -2.44
N LYS A 69 -1.33 -12.76 -1.55
CA LYS A 69 -2.76 -12.84 -1.81
C LYS A 69 -3.46 -11.77 -0.99
N TYR A 70 -4.36 -11.04 -1.64
CA TYR A 70 -5.16 -10.00 -1.01
C TYR A 70 -6.59 -10.50 -0.79
N PHE A 71 -7.16 -10.08 0.34
CA PHE A 71 -8.52 -10.39 0.75
C PHE A 71 -9.21 -9.10 1.16
N TYR A 72 -10.52 -9.02 0.91
CA TYR A 72 -11.37 -7.96 1.43
C TYR A 72 -12.45 -8.50 2.36
N SER A 73 -12.97 -7.64 3.22
CA SER A 73 -14.06 -7.93 4.14
C SER A 73 -14.84 -6.65 4.41
N PHE A 74 -16.13 -6.79 4.74
CA PHE A 74 -16.97 -5.68 5.22
C PHE A 74 -17.13 -5.67 6.75
N ASP A 75 -17.02 -6.85 7.37
CA ASP A 75 -17.31 -7.10 8.78
C ASP A 75 -16.06 -7.46 9.60
N CYS A 76 -14.89 -7.50 8.97
CA CYS A 76 -13.61 -7.93 9.54
C CYS A 76 -13.59 -9.39 10.03
N LEU A 77 -14.62 -10.19 9.71
CA LEU A 77 -14.74 -11.60 10.08
C LEU A 77 -14.63 -12.50 8.85
N ASN A 78 -15.44 -12.21 7.84
CA ASN A 78 -15.52 -12.98 6.62
C ASN A 78 -14.62 -12.36 5.55
N TRP A 79 -13.56 -13.07 5.18
CA TRP A 79 -12.57 -12.61 4.22
C TRP A 79 -12.79 -13.26 2.86
N LEU A 80 -13.04 -12.43 1.85
CA LEU A 80 -13.23 -12.82 0.46
C LEU A 80 -11.94 -12.61 -0.33
N LEU A 81 -11.57 -13.58 -1.17
CA LEU A 81 -10.38 -13.48 -2.01
C LEU A 81 -10.60 -12.43 -3.11
N MET A 82 -9.62 -11.54 -3.31
CA MET A 82 -9.68 -10.56 -4.40
C MET A 82 -9.48 -11.21 -5.78
N PRO A 83 -10.11 -10.66 -6.83
CA PRO A 83 -9.90 -11.12 -8.19
C PRO A 83 -8.47 -10.85 -8.67
N MET A 84 -8.04 -11.61 -9.68
CA MET A 84 -6.75 -11.38 -10.31
C MET A 84 -6.77 -10.09 -11.14
N ILE A 85 -5.74 -9.27 -10.95
CA ILE A 85 -5.63 -7.97 -11.59
C ILE A 85 -5.13 -8.15 -13.01
N THR A 86 -5.77 -7.46 -13.95
CA THR A 86 -5.34 -7.39 -15.35
C THR A 86 -4.80 -6.00 -15.67
N ARG A 87 -3.99 -5.88 -16.73
CA ARG A 87 -3.45 -4.59 -17.18
C ARG A 87 -4.56 -3.58 -17.52
N SER A 88 -5.70 -4.04 -18.02
CA SER A 88 -6.88 -3.18 -18.23
C SER A 88 -7.40 -2.58 -16.93
N HIS A 89 -7.46 -3.35 -15.84
CA HIS A 89 -7.97 -2.84 -14.56
C HIS A 89 -7.06 -1.72 -14.01
N ILE A 90 -5.73 -1.88 -14.15
CA ILE A 90 -4.75 -0.88 -13.72
C ILE A 90 -4.90 0.43 -14.51
N LEU A 91 -5.19 0.35 -15.81
CA LEU A 91 -5.39 1.54 -16.64
C LEU A 91 -6.73 2.24 -16.37
N LEU A 92 -7.79 1.46 -16.12
CA LEU A 92 -9.15 1.99 -15.93
C LEU A 92 -9.38 2.53 -14.50
N ALA A 93 -8.79 1.94 -13.47
CA ALA A 93 -9.05 2.33 -12.08
C ALA A 93 -8.75 3.81 -11.78
N PRO A 94 -7.66 4.43 -12.27
CA PRO A 94 -7.40 5.86 -12.09
C PRO A 94 -8.40 6.78 -12.79
N LEU A 95 -9.03 6.31 -13.87
CA LEU A 95 -10.04 7.08 -14.61
C LEU A 95 -11.39 7.10 -13.87
N ALA A 96 -11.62 6.16 -12.95
CA ALA A 96 -12.80 6.13 -12.10
C ALA A 96 -12.64 7.11 -10.92
N ILE A 97 -13.17 8.33 -11.07
CA ILE A 97 -13.01 9.44 -10.10
C ILE A 97 -13.99 9.33 -8.91
N PHE A 98 -15.12 8.66 -9.07
CA PHE A 98 -16.18 8.54 -8.06
C PHE A 98 -15.73 7.71 -6.84
N ASP A 99 -16.31 7.92 -5.67
CA ASP A 99 -16.01 7.11 -4.49
C ASP A 99 -16.50 5.66 -4.65
N PHE A 100 -15.94 4.73 -3.88
CA PHE A 100 -16.42 3.35 -3.87
C PHE A 100 -17.85 3.29 -3.33
N GLN A 101 -18.73 2.51 -3.95
CA GLN A 101 -20.11 2.42 -3.48
C GLN A 101 -20.23 1.54 -2.23
N GLY A 102 -19.37 0.51 -2.11
CA GLY A 102 -19.46 -0.50 -1.05
C GLY A 102 -20.21 -1.76 -1.50
N ASP A 103 -20.43 -1.94 -2.81
CA ASP A 103 -20.98 -3.18 -3.38
C ASP A 103 -20.02 -3.72 -4.46
N PRO A 104 -19.42 -4.92 -4.27
CA PRO A 104 -18.51 -5.51 -5.24
C PRO A 104 -19.13 -5.73 -6.62
N SER A 105 -20.46 -5.85 -6.69
CA SER A 105 -21.21 -6.22 -7.90
C SER A 105 -21.41 -5.06 -8.87
N VAL A 106 -21.19 -3.82 -8.42
CA VAL A 106 -21.42 -2.61 -9.22
C VAL A 106 -20.46 -2.59 -10.40
N VAL A 107 -20.99 -2.31 -11.60
CA VAL A 107 -20.20 -2.15 -12.82
C VAL A 107 -20.41 -0.75 -13.34
N THR A 108 -19.32 -0.02 -13.56
CA THR A 108 -19.36 1.37 -14.02
C THR A 108 -18.69 1.50 -15.38
N ASN A 109 -19.30 2.27 -16.28
CA ASN A 109 -18.62 2.73 -17.49
C ASN A 109 -17.70 3.90 -17.13
N VAL A 110 -16.40 3.64 -17.17
CA VAL A 110 -15.37 4.59 -16.74
C VAL A 110 -15.18 5.73 -17.75
N TYR A 111 -15.37 5.45 -19.04
CA TYR A 111 -15.19 6.43 -20.11
C TYR A 111 -16.28 7.49 -20.15
N ASP A 112 -17.52 7.12 -19.81
CA ASP A 112 -18.62 8.09 -19.71
C ASP A 112 -18.40 9.06 -18.53
N THR A 113 -17.70 8.58 -17.50
CA THR A 113 -17.49 9.34 -16.26
C THR A 113 -16.32 10.31 -16.37
N ASN A 114 -15.23 9.89 -17.04
CA ASN A 114 -14.07 10.72 -17.30
C ASN A 114 -13.43 10.33 -18.64
N PRO A 115 -13.91 10.91 -19.76
CA PRO A 115 -13.39 10.56 -21.07
C PRO A 115 -11.91 10.97 -21.14
N PRO A 116 -10.99 10.04 -21.48
CA PRO A 116 -9.59 10.42 -21.66
C PRO A 116 -9.49 11.52 -22.72
N TYR A 117 -8.74 12.57 -22.42
CA TYR A 117 -8.54 13.68 -23.35
C TYR A 117 -7.72 13.17 -24.54
N PHE A 118 -8.37 12.95 -25.68
CA PHE A 118 -7.70 12.66 -26.94
C PHE A 118 -7.23 13.99 -27.56
N MET A 119 -5.91 14.21 -27.60
CA MET A 119 -5.32 15.44 -28.15
C MET A 119 -5.53 15.62 -29.66
N ASP A 120 -5.91 14.57 -30.40
CA ASP A 120 -6.04 14.65 -31.85
C ASP A 120 -7.42 14.20 -32.33
N LYS A 121 -8.12 15.11 -33.01
CA LYS A 121 -9.37 14.87 -33.75
C LYS A 121 -9.21 13.96 -34.98
N GLU A 122 -8.06 13.31 -35.16
CA GLU A 122 -7.72 12.54 -36.37
C GLU A 122 -7.30 11.09 -36.10
N MET A 123 -7.43 10.58 -34.88
CA MET A 123 -7.44 9.13 -34.70
C MET A 123 -8.85 8.63 -35.03
N GLU A 124 -8.97 7.84 -36.11
CA GLU A 124 -10.17 7.05 -36.40
C GLU A 124 -10.73 6.45 -35.11
N PRO A 125 -12.07 6.38 -34.94
CA PRO A 125 -12.69 5.94 -33.70
C PRO A 125 -12.07 4.62 -33.28
N LEU A 126 -11.16 4.68 -32.30
CA LEU A 126 -10.44 3.54 -31.76
C LEU A 126 -11.51 2.48 -31.48
N ASN A 127 -11.53 1.39 -32.27
CA ASN A 127 -12.62 0.42 -32.34
C ASN A 127 -13.40 0.36 -31.01
N LYS A 128 -14.58 1.00 -30.97
CA LYS A 128 -15.39 1.15 -29.73
C LYS A 128 -15.74 -0.21 -29.12
N ASP A 129 -15.63 -1.28 -29.89
CA ASP A 129 -15.94 -2.65 -29.50
C ASP A 129 -14.79 -3.40 -28.82
N SER A 130 -13.54 -2.89 -28.82
CA SER A 130 -12.38 -3.60 -28.25
C SER A 130 -11.80 -2.99 -26.97
N THR A 131 -12.14 -1.75 -26.65
CA THR A 131 -11.71 -1.12 -25.40
C THR A 131 -12.71 -1.45 -24.30
N LYS A 132 -12.30 -2.27 -23.32
CA LYS A 132 -13.10 -2.50 -22.12
C LYS A 132 -13.32 -1.16 -21.41
N THR A 133 -14.54 -0.65 -21.47
CA THR A 133 -14.92 0.61 -20.80
C THR A 133 -15.57 0.37 -19.44
N TYR A 134 -16.12 -0.83 -19.25
CA TYR A 134 -16.75 -1.27 -18.02
C TYR A 134 -15.73 -1.83 -17.04
N LEU A 135 -15.80 -1.36 -15.80
CA LEU A 135 -14.99 -1.82 -14.69
C LEU A 135 -15.91 -2.19 -13.53
N LYS A 136 -15.78 -3.43 -13.04
CA LYS A 136 -16.47 -3.89 -11.84
C LYS A 136 -15.79 -3.30 -10.60
N GLU A 137 -16.56 -2.98 -9.57
CA GLU A 137 -16.03 -2.34 -8.35
C GLU A 137 -14.99 -3.22 -7.65
N GLU A 138 -15.18 -4.55 -7.60
CA GLU A 138 -14.19 -5.48 -7.05
C GLU A 138 -12.85 -5.45 -7.81
N ASP A 139 -12.90 -5.33 -9.14
CA ASP A 139 -11.71 -5.28 -10.00
C ASP A 139 -11.00 -3.93 -9.85
N ARG A 140 -11.78 -2.86 -9.72
CA ARG A 140 -11.29 -1.51 -9.41
C ARG A 140 -10.58 -1.51 -8.07
N LEU A 141 -11.19 -2.09 -7.04
CA LEU A 141 -10.63 -2.18 -5.69
C LEU A 141 -9.27 -2.88 -5.71
N ALA A 142 -9.19 -4.05 -6.36
CA ALA A 142 -7.95 -4.80 -6.50
C ALA A 142 -6.86 -3.97 -7.22
N ALA A 143 -7.20 -3.31 -8.33
CA ALA A 143 -6.28 -2.47 -9.09
C ALA A 143 -5.79 -1.24 -8.30
N THR A 144 -6.66 -0.60 -7.50
CA THR A 144 -6.31 0.51 -6.63
C THR A 144 -5.34 0.08 -5.54
N ILE A 145 -5.60 -1.06 -4.88
CA ILE A 145 -4.71 -1.61 -3.85
C ILE A 145 -3.35 -1.94 -4.43
N TYR A 146 -3.30 -2.56 -5.61
CA TYR A 146 -2.05 -2.84 -6.30
C TYR A 146 -1.29 -1.56 -6.65
N SER A 147 -1.99 -0.52 -7.12
CA SER A 147 -1.38 0.78 -7.41
C SER A 147 -0.79 1.41 -6.15
N ILE A 148 -1.51 1.40 -5.03
CA ILE A 148 -1.04 1.93 -3.75
C ILE A 148 0.13 1.09 -3.23
N ALA A 149 0.03 -0.22 -3.24
CA ALA A 149 1.07 -1.12 -2.76
C ALA A 149 2.36 -1.00 -3.58
N THR A 150 2.26 -0.75 -4.88
CA THR A 150 3.43 -0.60 -5.76
C THR A 150 4.08 0.78 -5.61
N ASN A 151 3.29 1.85 -5.43
CA ASN A 151 3.80 3.23 -5.41
C ASN A 151 4.06 3.78 -4.01
N ALA A 152 3.51 3.18 -2.95
CA ALA A 152 3.50 3.76 -1.61
C ALA A 152 3.84 2.79 -0.49
N ALA A 153 3.99 1.48 -0.74
CA ALA A 153 4.47 0.57 0.30
C ALA A 153 5.97 0.73 0.48
N ILE A 154 6.40 1.08 1.69
CA ILE A 154 7.81 1.25 2.03
C ILE A 154 8.21 0.31 3.16
N ILE A 155 9.50 -0.01 3.19
CA ILE A 155 10.14 -0.80 4.23
C ILE A 155 11.45 -0.11 4.65
N PRO A 156 11.91 -0.30 5.90
CA PRO A 156 13.21 0.21 6.27
C PRO A 156 14.32 -0.58 5.57
N ARG A 157 15.42 0.10 5.24
CA ARG A 157 16.59 -0.51 4.61
C ARG A 157 17.11 -1.68 5.47
N GLY A 158 17.33 -2.83 4.84
CA GLY A 158 17.83 -4.03 5.52
C GLY A 158 16.76 -4.85 6.23
N ALA A 159 15.50 -4.43 6.23
CA ALA A 159 14.40 -5.24 6.75
C ALA A 159 14.15 -6.49 5.90
N TRP A 160 14.33 -6.38 4.58
CA TRP A 160 14.29 -7.51 3.65
C TRP A 160 15.66 -7.72 3.01
N ILE A 161 15.90 -8.96 2.58
CA ILE A 161 17.09 -9.37 1.86
C ILE A 161 16.72 -10.11 0.58
N LYS A 162 17.46 -9.82 -0.48
CA LYS A 162 17.43 -10.57 -1.73
C LYS A 162 18.50 -11.64 -1.70
N LEU A 163 18.07 -12.89 -1.78
CA LEU A 163 18.96 -14.05 -1.88
C LEU A 163 19.53 -14.16 -3.30
N ASP A 164 20.62 -14.92 -3.45
CA ASP A 164 21.27 -15.16 -4.75
C ASP A 164 20.36 -15.85 -5.78
N ASP A 165 19.38 -16.62 -5.29
CA ASP A 165 18.35 -17.25 -6.11
C ASP A 165 17.25 -16.29 -6.59
N GLY A 166 17.35 -15.01 -6.22
CA GLY A 166 16.39 -13.96 -6.56
C GLY A 166 15.22 -13.81 -5.59
N ARG A 167 15.03 -14.73 -4.65
CA ARG A 167 13.92 -14.67 -3.69
C ARG A 167 14.14 -13.58 -2.65
N ILE A 168 13.03 -12.97 -2.22
CA ILE A 168 13.05 -11.88 -1.25
C ILE A 168 12.41 -12.34 0.05
N ILE A 169 13.22 -12.40 1.11
CA ILE A 169 12.83 -12.86 2.44
C ILE A 169 13.03 -11.76 3.48
N GLU A 170 12.34 -11.87 4.60
CA GLU A 170 12.56 -10.98 5.73
C GLU A 170 13.89 -11.28 6.42
N ASN A 171 14.60 -10.22 6.80
CA ASN A 171 15.83 -10.31 7.55
C ASN A 171 15.54 -10.50 9.04
N MET A 172 15.81 -11.69 9.56
CA MET A 172 15.64 -11.99 10.99
C MET A 172 16.64 -11.25 11.89
N ASN A 173 17.75 -10.76 11.33
CA ASN A 173 18.81 -10.04 12.05
C ASN A 173 18.64 -8.51 11.95
N PHE A 174 17.50 -8.03 11.46
CA PHE A 174 17.26 -6.59 11.38
C PHE A 174 17.01 -6.03 12.78
N GLU A 175 17.93 -5.21 13.28
CA GLU A 175 17.81 -4.60 14.62
C GLU A 175 17.05 -3.26 14.61
N GLY A 176 16.77 -2.71 13.42
CA GLY A 176 16.14 -1.40 13.25
C GLY A 176 17.10 -0.35 12.69
N LEU A 177 16.52 0.72 12.15
CA LEU A 177 17.28 1.93 11.79
C LEU A 177 17.60 2.76 13.03
N ASP A 178 18.82 3.32 13.04
CA ASP A 178 19.24 4.37 13.95
C ASP A 178 18.51 5.68 13.65
N LEU A 179 18.39 6.57 14.65
CA LEU A 179 17.74 7.88 14.50
C LEU A 179 18.32 8.69 13.33
N LYS A 180 19.66 8.68 13.17
CA LYS A 180 20.34 9.41 12.09
C LYS A 180 19.98 8.86 10.71
N ASP A 181 19.78 7.56 10.61
CA ASP A 181 19.43 6.92 9.34
C ASP A 181 17.92 7.04 9.07
N ALA A 182 17.08 6.97 10.09
CA ALA A 182 15.64 7.22 9.97
C ALA A 182 15.32 8.67 9.56
N GLN A 183 16.17 9.63 9.93
CA GLN A 183 16.04 11.05 9.55
C GLN A 183 16.54 11.38 8.14
N LYS A 184 17.30 10.48 7.50
CA LYS A 184 17.79 10.72 6.15
C LYS A 184 16.64 10.59 5.18
N SER A 185 16.05 11.73 4.84
CA SER A 185 15.13 11.82 3.70
C SER A 185 15.87 11.58 2.40
N LYS A 186 17.13 12.07 2.29
CA LYS A 186 18.01 12.01 1.12
C LYS A 186 19.11 10.96 1.23
N TRP A 187 18.90 9.88 0.51
CA TRP A 187 19.82 8.79 0.24
C TRP A 187 20.38 8.98 -1.17
N ASN A 188 21.69 9.23 -1.29
CA ASN A 188 22.37 9.49 -2.57
C ASN A 188 21.90 8.51 -3.68
N ALA A 189 21.24 9.02 -4.72
CA ALA A 189 20.65 8.22 -5.82
C ALA A 189 21.72 7.42 -6.60
N ASN A 190 22.97 7.88 -6.59
CA ASN A 190 24.08 7.15 -7.19
C ASN A 190 24.51 5.99 -6.28
N LEU A 191 23.92 4.80 -6.49
CA LEU A 191 24.30 3.56 -5.79
C LEU A 191 25.81 3.26 -5.90
N LEU A 192 26.43 3.61 -7.03
CA LEU A 192 27.86 3.42 -7.32
C LEU A 192 28.81 4.28 -6.46
N THR A 193 28.34 5.40 -5.92
CA THR A 193 29.17 6.28 -5.08
C THR A 193 29.05 6.00 -3.58
N ARG A 194 28.19 5.04 -3.20
CA ARG A 194 27.98 4.67 -1.80
C ARG A 194 29.05 3.70 -1.33
N THR A 195 29.73 4.07 -0.25
CA THR A 195 30.71 3.21 0.41
C THR A 195 30.08 1.99 1.09
N ASN A 196 28.77 2.02 1.36
CA ASN A 196 28.04 0.97 2.08
C ASN A 196 26.98 0.27 1.22
N PHE A 197 27.09 0.35 -0.11
CA PHE A 197 26.18 -0.32 -1.03
C PHE A 197 26.28 -1.85 -0.89
N ASN A 198 25.13 -2.52 -0.85
CA ASN A 198 25.06 -3.97 -0.82
C ASN A 198 23.86 -4.45 -1.64
N CYS A 199 24.10 -5.22 -2.69
CA CYS A 199 23.05 -5.73 -3.59
C CYS A 199 22.01 -6.63 -2.90
N THR A 200 22.34 -7.22 -1.75
CA THR A 200 21.42 -8.01 -0.92
C THR A 200 20.39 -7.13 -0.21
N TYR A 201 20.78 -5.92 0.21
CA TYR A 201 19.92 -4.99 0.96
C TYR A 201 19.34 -3.86 0.11
N ASP A 202 20.10 -3.39 -0.87
CA ASP A 202 19.82 -2.23 -1.73
C ASP A 202 19.29 -2.69 -3.09
N PHE A 203 18.25 -3.52 -3.08
CA PHE A 203 17.58 -4.01 -4.29
C PHE A 203 16.26 -3.29 -4.63
N LEU A 204 15.80 -2.41 -3.73
CA LEU A 204 14.59 -1.59 -3.89
C LEU A 204 14.96 -0.13 -4.14
N ASP A 205 14.06 0.56 -4.84
CA ASP A 205 14.15 2.00 -5.07
C ASP A 205 14.02 2.78 -3.76
N THR A 206 14.66 3.95 -3.70
CA THR A 206 14.67 4.81 -2.51
C THR A 206 13.54 5.84 -2.55
N ILE A 207 13.12 6.32 -1.39
CA ILE A 207 12.03 7.34 -1.31
C ILE A 207 12.39 8.67 -2.00
N ASP A 208 13.67 8.90 -2.27
CA ASP A 208 14.17 10.09 -3.00
C ASP A 208 13.88 10.08 -4.48
N GLU A 209 13.71 8.90 -5.07
CA GLU A 209 13.41 8.74 -6.49
C GLU A 209 11.92 8.93 -6.76
N CYS A 210 11.12 9.18 -5.71
CA CYS A 210 9.70 9.44 -5.84
C CYS A 210 9.43 10.80 -6.52
N VAL A 211 8.40 10.82 -7.37
CA VAL A 211 7.94 12.00 -8.09
C VAL A 211 6.49 12.32 -7.68
N PRO A 212 6.19 13.56 -7.25
CA PRO A 212 7.08 14.72 -7.09
C PRO A 212 8.10 14.56 -5.95
N PRO A 213 9.21 15.33 -5.97
CA PRO A 213 10.14 15.36 -4.84
C PRO A 213 9.39 15.78 -3.57
N GLU A 214 9.83 15.27 -2.42
CA GLU A 214 9.23 15.58 -1.11
C GLU A 214 7.76 15.10 -0.94
N CYS A 215 7.33 14.09 -1.70
CA CYS A 215 6.01 13.47 -1.54
C CYS A 215 5.81 12.70 -0.22
N TRP A 216 6.81 12.65 0.65
CA TRP A 216 6.80 11.98 1.94
C TRP A 216 7.09 12.96 3.06
N ASN A 217 6.21 13.01 4.06
CA ASN A 217 6.39 13.82 5.25
C ASN A 217 6.84 12.95 6.42
N LEU A 218 8.05 13.18 6.93
CA LEU A 218 8.62 12.49 8.08
C LEU A 218 8.30 13.24 9.38
N GLN A 219 7.68 12.55 10.32
CA GLN A 219 7.42 13.03 11.68
C GLN A 219 8.09 12.11 12.70
N ILE A 220 8.74 12.71 13.70
CA ILE A 220 9.39 11.97 14.78
C ILE A 220 8.66 12.25 16.08
N VAL A 221 8.15 11.18 16.68
CA VAL A 221 7.27 11.22 17.85
C VAL A 221 7.89 10.41 18.99
N GLN A 222 7.33 10.51 20.19
CA GLN A 222 7.76 9.79 21.39
C GLN A 222 9.24 10.01 21.75
N ALA A 223 9.67 11.28 21.74
CA ALA A 223 11.04 11.68 22.07
C ALA A 223 12.11 10.96 21.21
N GLY A 224 11.85 10.80 19.90
CA GLY A 224 12.83 10.21 18.99
C GLY A 224 12.80 8.69 18.91
N ARG A 225 11.74 8.03 19.39
CA ARG A 225 11.62 6.57 19.38
C ARG A 225 10.72 6.03 18.26
N LEU A 226 9.90 6.89 17.67
CA LEU A 226 8.96 6.52 16.63
C LEU A 226 9.11 7.47 15.45
N ALA A 227 9.40 6.91 14.27
CA ALA A 227 9.34 7.61 13.00
C ALA A 227 8.02 7.28 12.31
N LEU A 228 7.30 8.30 11.87
CA LEU A 228 6.08 8.21 11.07
C LEU A 228 6.34 8.86 9.72
N LEU A 229 5.93 8.20 8.64
CA LEU A 229 6.04 8.69 7.27
C LEU A 229 4.65 8.74 6.66
N HIS A 230 4.21 9.92 6.24
CA HIS A 230 2.93 10.11 5.57
C HIS A 230 3.15 10.35 4.08
N ASN A 231 2.41 9.64 3.23
CA ASN A 231 2.47 9.85 1.80
C ASN A 231 1.50 10.96 1.38
N LEU A 232 1.99 11.97 0.67
CA LEU A 232 1.18 13.09 0.18
C LEU A 232 0.43 12.76 -1.12
N CYS A 233 1.01 11.90 -1.96
CA CYS A 233 0.39 11.41 -3.21
C CYS A 233 -0.76 10.43 -2.93
N TRP A 234 -0.68 9.69 -1.84
CA TRP A 234 -1.72 8.76 -1.40
C TRP A 234 -2.17 9.14 0.01
N PRO A 235 -3.04 10.15 0.15
CA PRO A 235 -3.59 10.54 1.44
C PRO A 235 -4.20 9.34 2.15
N GLY A 236 -3.79 9.12 3.39
CA GLY A 236 -4.19 7.94 4.17
C GLY A 236 -3.14 6.85 4.27
N MET A 237 -2.10 6.84 3.42
CA MET A 237 -0.97 5.94 3.59
C MET A 237 -0.04 6.48 4.68
N THR A 238 0.14 5.69 5.74
CA THR A 238 1.08 5.99 6.81
C THR A 238 1.97 4.78 7.10
N PHE A 239 3.27 5.02 7.13
CA PHE A 239 4.27 4.07 7.57
C PHE A 239 4.80 4.46 8.95
N PHE A 240 5.18 3.46 9.74
CA PHE A 240 5.85 3.66 11.01
C PHE A 240 7.09 2.76 11.14
N HIS A 241 8.07 3.25 11.87
CA HIS A 241 9.24 2.49 12.30
C HIS A 241 9.59 2.87 13.74
N LYS A 242 9.70 1.88 14.62
CA LYS A 242 10.20 2.08 15.98
C LYS A 242 11.72 1.99 15.95
N ILE A 243 12.36 3.12 16.21
CA ILE A 243 13.80 3.32 16.11
C ILE A 243 14.54 2.33 17.02
N ASN A 244 15.67 1.80 16.52
CA ASN A 244 16.47 0.76 17.17
C ASN A 244 15.69 -0.53 17.53
N THR A 245 14.61 -0.81 16.80
CA THR A 245 13.92 -2.11 16.90
C THR A 245 13.54 -2.63 15.51
N PRO A 246 13.32 -3.95 15.33
CA PRO A 246 12.81 -4.50 14.07
C PRO A 246 11.38 -4.05 13.71
N HIS A 247 10.68 -3.37 14.61
CA HIS A 247 9.24 -3.13 14.48
C HIS A 247 8.94 -1.99 13.51
N HIS A 248 8.40 -2.36 12.36
CA HIS A 248 7.94 -1.44 11.32
C HIS A 248 6.66 -1.96 10.68
N GLY A 249 5.99 -1.11 9.94
CA GLY A 249 4.81 -1.46 9.17
C GLY A 249 4.16 -0.25 8.54
N TYR A 250 3.09 -0.48 7.80
CA TYR A 250 2.29 0.57 7.22
C TYR A 250 0.81 0.24 7.37
N LEU A 251 -0.01 1.27 7.21
CA LEU A 251 -1.46 1.17 7.17
C LEU A 251 -1.98 2.20 6.17
N TYR A 252 -2.92 1.77 5.34
CA TYR A 252 -3.68 2.67 4.49
C TYR A 252 -5.09 2.88 5.06
N VAL A 253 -5.51 4.13 5.25
CA VAL A 253 -6.91 4.45 5.59
C VAL A 253 -7.34 5.66 4.78
N GLY A 254 -8.19 5.45 3.76
CA GLY A 254 -8.58 6.52 2.86
C GLY A 254 -9.59 6.10 1.80
N ASN A 255 -9.84 6.94 0.81
CA ASN A 255 -10.79 6.68 -0.28
C ASN A 255 -10.16 5.99 -1.51
N GLY A 256 -8.88 5.65 -1.45
CA GLY A 256 -8.16 5.01 -2.55
C GLY A 256 -7.88 5.93 -3.75
N LYS A 257 -7.96 7.26 -3.58
CA LYS A 257 -7.67 8.22 -4.66
C LYS A 257 -6.25 8.76 -4.56
N ARG A 258 -5.58 8.84 -5.71
CA ARG A 258 -4.28 9.48 -5.82
C ARG A 258 -4.46 11.00 -5.88
N ASN A 259 -3.71 11.73 -5.06
CA ASN A 259 -3.61 13.16 -5.18
C ASN A 259 -2.62 13.51 -6.31
N LEU A 260 -3.13 14.04 -7.41
CA LEU A 260 -2.32 14.50 -8.54
C LEU A 260 -1.87 15.96 -8.36
N ASP A 261 -2.44 16.68 -7.40
CA ASP A 261 -2.20 18.10 -7.19
C ASP A 261 -1.04 18.38 -6.23
N VAL A 262 -0.40 17.33 -5.69
CA VAL A 262 0.77 17.45 -4.80
C VAL A 262 1.84 18.41 -5.35
N PRO A 263 2.21 18.38 -6.65
CA PRO A 263 3.21 19.32 -7.19
C PRO A 263 2.80 20.80 -7.11
N PHE A 264 1.50 21.10 -6.99
CA PHE A 264 0.97 22.46 -6.84
C PHE A 264 0.70 22.84 -5.38
N MET A 265 0.75 21.86 -4.47
CA MET A 265 0.53 22.06 -3.03
C MET A 265 1.84 22.24 -2.25
N LEU A 266 2.97 21.80 -2.81
CA LEU A 266 4.32 21.90 -2.26
C LEU A 266 4.99 23.24 -2.61
#